data_AF-A0A0R2GZC2-F1
#
_entry.id   AF-A0A0R2GZC2-F1
#
_cell.length_a   1.000
_cell.length_b   1.000
_cell.length_c   1.000
_cell.angle_alpha   90.00
_cell.angle_beta   90.00
_cell.angle_gamma   90.00
#
_symmetry.space_group_name_H-M   'P 1'
#
loop_
_entity.id
_entity.type
_entity.pdbx_description
1 polymer ?
#
loop_
_entity_poly.entity_id
_entity_poly.type
_entity_poly.pdbx_seq_one_letter_code
_entity_poly.pdbx_strand_id
1 'polypeptide(L)'
;MLIRNYHAQRWLLALSSLSFIGLVWAVFSHVALLSVLDNLTAQLQLTMLPNWLHYFLSFIFFFSHSWGSCLVIFLLAFFLWGFKFKIPAFWLMTTSIISGILLHIVDFILPITNFNHAMQFPAFGIFWATLIYTFVASFVGPEIQSIWRRSTLHLVMLMMWCLVFLANLFQPDVQFSGVIAGWLFAIIVLELFEHFYVQYAPTLAKMNGFYGSWY
;
A
#
# COMPACT_ATOMS: atom_id res chain seq x y z
N MET A 1 9.47 14.06 -5.12
CA MET A 1 8.16 14.12 -5.81
C MET A 1 8.25 13.06 -6.89
N LEU A 2 7.65 11.89 -6.68
CA LEU A 2 7.73 10.78 -7.63
C LEU A 2 7.20 11.17 -9.03
N ILE A 3 6.22 12.08 -9.05
CA ILE A 3 5.60 12.67 -10.25
C ILE A 3 6.61 13.38 -11.17
N ARG A 4 7.80 13.73 -10.67
CA ARG A 4 8.75 14.61 -11.39
C ARG A 4 10.03 13.94 -11.88
N ASN A 5 10.33 12.70 -11.48
CA ASN A 5 11.57 12.02 -11.87
C ASN A 5 11.30 10.68 -12.57
N TYR A 6 10.98 10.78 -13.87
CA TYR A 6 10.67 9.66 -14.75
C TYR A 6 11.73 8.54 -14.75
N HIS A 7 13.01 8.89 -14.56
CA HIS A 7 14.08 7.89 -14.52
C HIS A 7 14.06 7.09 -13.22
N ALA A 8 13.90 7.76 -12.07
CA ALA A 8 13.82 7.09 -10.78
C ALA A 8 12.61 6.16 -10.73
N GLN A 9 11.45 6.62 -11.20
CA GLN A 9 10.21 5.83 -11.28
C GLN A 9 10.38 4.55 -12.12
N ARG A 10 11.01 4.63 -13.30
CA ARG A 10 11.27 3.44 -14.13
C ARG A 10 12.17 2.42 -13.43
N TRP A 11 13.21 2.89 -12.75
CA TRP A 11 14.10 2.02 -11.98
C TRP A 11 13.38 1.38 -10.80
N LEU A 12 12.52 2.14 -10.12
CA LEU A 12 11.76 1.68 -8.97
C LEU A 12 10.77 0.60 -9.39
N LEU A 13 10.02 0.82 -10.48
CA LEU A 13 9.14 -0.18 -11.09
C LEU A 13 9.89 -1.44 -11.52
N ALA A 14 11.04 -1.29 -12.19
CA ALA A 14 11.84 -2.43 -12.63
C ALA A 14 12.36 -3.25 -11.46
N LEU A 15 12.94 -2.58 -10.45
CA LEU A 15 13.48 -3.22 -9.26
C LEU A 15 12.38 -3.90 -8.44
N SER A 16 11.25 -3.22 -8.20
CA SER A 16 10.13 -3.80 -7.45
C SER A 16 9.52 -5.00 -8.17
N SER A 17 9.40 -4.94 -9.50
CA SER A 17 8.89 -6.04 -10.31
C SER A 17 9.84 -7.25 -10.30
N LEU A 18 11.14 -7.02 -10.48
CA LEU A 18 12.15 -8.08 -10.43
C LEU A 18 12.23 -8.71 -9.04
N SER A 19 12.21 -7.89 -7.98
CA SER A 19 12.18 -8.38 -6.60
C SER A 19 10.90 -9.16 -6.29
N PHE A 20 9.75 -8.72 -6.79
CA PHE A 20 8.48 -9.43 -6.60
C PHE A 20 8.51 -10.79 -7.29
N ILE A 21 8.95 -10.87 -8.55
CA ILE A 21 9.10 -12.13 -9.28
C ILE A 21 10.10 -13.05 -8.60
N GLY A 22 11.26 -12.51 -8.18
CA GLY A 22 12.27 -13.27 -7.45
C GLY A 22 11.75 -13.82 -6.12
N LEU A 23 10.94 -13.04 -5.39
CA LEU A 23 10.31 -13.47 -4.15
C LEU A 23 9.27 -14.57 -4.39
N VAL A 24 8.39 -14.40 -5.39
CA VAL A 24 7.44 -15.44 -5.81
C VAL A 24 8.18 -16.74 -6.10
N TRP A 25 9.23 -16.68 -6.94
CA TRP A 25 10.04 -17.86 -7.26
C TRP A 25 10.68 -18.48 -6.01
N ALA A 26 11.18 -17.67 -5.08
CA ALA A 26 11.78 -18.16 -3.83
C ALA A 26 10.76 -18.86 -2.92
N VAL A 27 9.52 -18.38 -2.86
CA VAL A 27 8.43 -19.03 -2.11
C VAL A 27 8.08 -20.39 -2.73
N PHE A 28 7.85 -20.44 -4.04
CA PHE A 28 7.49 -21.69 -4.73
C PHE A 28 8.65 -22.71 -4.80
N SER A 29 9.90 -22.23 -4.73
CA SER A 29 11.09 -23.09 -4.67
C SER A 29 11.46 -23.50 -3.24
N HIS A 30 10.68 -23.08 -2.24
CA HIS A 30 10.90 -23.39 -0.81
C HIS A 30 12.31 -23.05 -0.30
N VAL A 31 12.83 -21.86 -0.65
CA VAL A 31 14.15 -21.40 -0.20
C VAL A 31 14.23 -21.42 1.33
N ALA A 32 15.21 -22.16 1.87
CA ALA A 32 15.28 -22.52 3.29
C ALA A 32 15.14 -21.32 4.25
N LEU A 33 15.85 -20.22 3.98
CA LEU A 33 15.79 -19.03 4.84
C LEU A 33 14.40 -18.39 4.84
N LEU A 34 13.75 -18.31 3.67
CA LEU A 34 12.42 -17.72 3.55
C LEU A 34 11.37 -18.61 4.21
N SER A 35 11.45 -19.92 4.00
CA SER A 35 10.56 -20.91 4.61
C SER A 35 10.63 -20.87 6.14
N VAL A 36 11.82 -20.66 6.73
CA VAL A 36 11.97 -20.48 8.19
C VAL A 36 11.23 -19.22 8.67
N LEU A 37 11.40 -18.09 7.98
CA LEU A 37 10.72 -16.85 8.34
C LEU A 37 9.20 -16.96 8.19
N ASP A 38 8.73 -17.59 7.13
CA ASP A 38 7.30 -17.83 6.87
C ASP A 38 6.69 -18.73 7.95
N ASN A 39 7.39 -19.80 8.34
CA ASN A 39 6.91 -20.68 9.41
C ASN A 39 6.88 -20.01 10.78
N LEU A 40 7.89 -19.18 11.08
CA LEU A 40 7.92 -18.42 12.33
C LEU A 40 6.76 -17.43 12.40
N THR A 41 6.52 -16.69 11.32
CA THR A 41 5.45 -15.69 11.25
C THR A 41 4.06 -16.31 11.22
N ALA A 42 3.86 -17.43 10.52
CA ALA A 42 2.60 -18.16 10.53
C ALA A 42 2.21 -18.72 11.91
N GLN A 43 3.16 -18.84 12.84
CA GLN A 43 2.91 -19.23 14.22
C GLN A 43 2.64 -18.03 15.14
N LEU A 44 3.00 -16.82 14.73
CA LEU A 44 2.72 -15.62 15.51
C LEU A 44 1.23 -15.34 15.49
N GLN A 45 0.69 -15.03 16.66
CA GLN A 45 -0.70 -14.60 16.78
C GLN A 45 -0.75 -13.33 17.61
N LEU A 46 -1.66 -12.42 17.22
CA LEU A 46 -1.94 -11.20 17.96
C LEU A 46 -2.30 -11.44 19.44
N THR A 47 -2.80 -12.63 19.79
CA THR A 47 -3.14 -13.06 21.16
C THR A 47 -1.91 -13.38 22.02
N MET A 48 -0.74 -13.56 21.42
CA MET A 48 0.53 -13.75 22.13
C MET A 48 1.07 -12.44 22.71
N LEU A 49 0.51 -11.29 22.30
CA LEU A 49 0.90 -9.97 22.77
C LEU A 49 0.13 -9.60 24.04
N PRO A 50 0.73 -8.77 24.93
CA PRO A 50 -0.01 -8.17 26.02
C PRO A 50 -1.27 -7.44 25.53
N ASN A 51 -2.38 -7.54 26.27
CA ASN A 51 -3.69 -7.01 25.86
C ASN A 51 -3.64 -5.55 25.38
N TRP A 52 -2.88 -4.68 26.05
CA TRP A 52 -2.75 -3.27 25.64
C TRP A 52 -2.14 -3.12 24.24
N LEU A 53 -1.12 -3.92 23.92
CA LEU A 53 -0.43 -3.89 22.64
C LEU A 53 -1.27 -4.56 21.54
N HIS A 54 -1.98 -5.63 21.90
CA HIS A 54 -2.98 -6.26 21.04
C HIS A 54 -4.03 -5.26 20.56
N TYR A 55 -4.67 -4.52 21.48
CA TYR A 55 -5.69 -3.55 21.12
C TYR A 55 -5.11 -2.38 20.30
N PHE A 56 -3.92 -1.91 20.67
CA PHE A 56 -3.26 -0.83 19.94
C PHE A 56 -2.92 -1.22 18.50
N LEU A 57 -2.30 -2.38 18.28
CA LEU A 57 -1.95 -2.85 16.93
C LEU A 57 -3.20 -3.19 16.11
N SER A 58 -4.23 -3.78 16.73
CA SER A 58 -5.50 -4.04 16.06
C SER A 58 -6.19 -2.76 15.60
N PHE A 59 -6.18 -1.72 16.44
CA PHE A 59 -6.71 -0.40 16.08
C PHE A 59 -5.96 0.24 14.91
N ILE A 60 -4.63 0.16 14.90
CA ILE A 60 -3.83 0.67 13.79
C ILE A 60 -4.07 -0.14 12.52
N PHE A 61 -4.07 -1.46 12.62
CA PHE A 61 -4.26 -2.38 11.50
C PHE A 61 -5.63 -2.20 10.83
N PHE A 62 -6.67 -1.87 11.59
CA PHE A 62 -8.01 -1.57 11.07
C PHE A 62 -7.98 -0.55 9.92
N PHE A 63 -7.22 0.54 10.06
CA PHE A 63 -7.11 1.57 9.01
C PHE A 63 -6.37 1.10 7.75
N SER A 64 -5.67 -0.02 7.82
CA SER A 64 -4.97 -0.63 6.71
C SER A 64 -5.70 -1.83 6.10
N HIS A 65 -6.88 -2.19 6.62
CA HIS A 65 -7.55 -3.43 6.22
C HIS A 65 -9.03 -3.20 5.87
N SER A 66 -9.47 -3.84 4.77
CA SER A 66 -10.86 -3.93 4.32
C SER A 66 -11.66 -2.62 4.42
N TRP A 67 -12.53 -2.51 5.43
CA TRP A 67 -13.42 -1.36 5.61
C TRP A 67 -12.71 -0.09 6.07
N GLY A 68 -11.70 -0.22 6.93
CA GLY A 68 -10.99 0.94 7.45
C GLY A 68 -10.16 1.64 6.38
N SER A 69 -9.48 0.87 5.52
CA SER A 69 -8.76 1.44 4.38
C SER A 69 -9.72 2.12 3.38
N CYS A 70 -10.86 1.48 3.09
CA CYS A 70 -11.91 2.07 2.25
C CYS A 70 -12.41 3.41 2.81
N LEU A 71 -12.69 3.48 4.11
CA LEU A 71 -13.12 4.71 4.79
C LEU A 71 -12.06 5.81 4.65
N VAL A 72 -10.79 5.50 4.91
CA VAL A 72 -9.69 6.47 4.82
C VAL A 72 -9.52 6.99 3.39
N ILE A 73 -9.54 6.09 2.41
CA ILE A 73 -9.46 6.42 0.97
C ILE A 73 -10.63 7.31 0.57
N PHE A 74 -11.85 6.97 0.97
CA PHE A 74 -13.05 7.75 0.70
C PHE A 74 -12.96 9.16 1.31
N LEU A 75 -12.56 9.28 2.58
CA LEU A 75 -12.38 10.59 3.23
C LEU A 75 -11.29 11.42 2.52
N LEU A 76 -10.17 10.81 2.16
CA LEU A 76 -9.10 11.50 1.41
C LEU A 76 -9.64 12.02 0.06
N ALA A 77 -10.32 11.19 -0.71
CA ALA A 77 -10.93 11.60 -1.97
C ALA A 77 -11.97 12.72 -1.78
N PHE A 78 -12.84 12.61 -0.76
CA PHE A 78 -13.84 13.62 -0.46
C PHE A 78 -13.21 14.98 -0.14
N PHE A 79 -12.18 15.02 0.71
CA PHE A 79 -11.48 16.26 1.04
C PHE A 79 -10.72 16.82 -0.15
N LEU A 80 -9.98 15.99 -0.91
CA LEU A 80 -9.28 16.44 -2.11
C LEU A 80 -10.24 17.05 -3.13
N TRP A 81 -11.41 16.43 -3.33
CA TRP A 81 -12.45 16.95 -4.20
C TRP A 81 -12.98 18.32 -3.72
N GLY A 82 -13.22 18.47 -2.41
CA GLY A 82 -13.67 19.72 -1.79
C GLY A 82 -12.65 20.86 -1.88
N PHE A 83 -11.35 20.55 -1.84
CA PHE A 83 -10.25 21.53 -1.92
C PHE A 83 -9.74 21.81 -3.34
N LYS A 84 -10.56 21.57 -4.38
CA LYS A 84 -10.22 21.77 -5.81
C LYS A 84 -9.16 20.82 -6.39
N PHE A 85 -8.76 19.77 -5.67
CA PHE A 85 -7.89 18.69 -6.17
C PHE A 85 -8.71 17.54 -6.77
N LYS A 86 -9.58 17.84 -7.75
CA LYS A 86 -10.50 16.86 -8.35
C LYS A 86 -9.77 15.76 -9.14
N ILE A 87 -8.71 16.13 -9.87
CA ILE A 87 -7.90 15.18 -10.64
C ILE A 87 -7.15 14.21 -9.69
N PRO A 88 -6.42 14.69 -8.66
CA PRO A 88 -5.90 13.83 -7.60
C PRO A 88 -6.93 12.93 -6.94
N ALA A 89 -8.11 13.46 -6.59
CA ALA A 89 -9.18 12.68 -5.97
C ALA A 89 -9.67 11.55 -6.88
N PHE A 90 -9.88 11.83 -8.17
CA PHE A 90 -10.27 10.81 -9.15
C PHE A 90 -9.18 9.76 -9.36
N TRP A 91 -7.92 10.18 -9.44
CA TRP A 91 -6.80 9.26 -9.56
C TRP A 91 -6.72 8.34 -8.33
N LEU A 92 -6.77 8.90 -7.13
CA LEU A 92 -6.75 8.14 -5.88
C LEU A 92 -7.86 7.08 -5.85
N MET A 93 -9.09 7.43 -6.25
CA MET A 93 -10.22 6.50 -6.30
C MET A 93 -10.03 5.40 -7.35
N THR A 94 -9.65 5.78 -8.56
CA THR A 94 -9.47 4.82 -9.67
C THR A 94 -8.31 3.86 -9.40
N THR A 95 -7.17 4.38 -8.94
CA THR A 95 -6.04 3.58 -8.47
C THR A 95 -6.51 2.63 -7.38
N SER A 96 -7.20 3.10 -6.34
CA SER A 96 -7.64 2.23 -5.23
C SER A 96 -8.56 1.11 -5.70
N ILE A 97 -9.56 1.39 -6.54
CA ILE A 97 -10.51 0.37 -7.03
C ILE A 97 -9.79 -0.68 -7.87
N ILE A 98 -8.99 -0.25 -8.86
CA ILE A 98 -8.30 -1.19 -9.75
C ILE A 98 -7.24 -1.98 -8.97
N SER A 99 -6.52 -1.32 -8.06
CA SER A 99 -5.54 -1.95 -7.15
C SER A 99 -6.17 -3.04 -6.31
N GLY A 100 -7.35 -2.80 -5.73
CA GLY A 100 -8.07 -3.80 -4.95
C GLY A 100 -8.46 -5.03 -5.79
N ILE A 101 -8.93 -4.81 -7.01
CA ILE A 101 -9.24 -5.89 -7.96
C ILE A 101 -7.98 -6.68 -8.30
N LEU A 102 -6.88 -6.00 -8.66
CA LEU A 102 -5.61 -6.64 -8.99
C LEU A 102 -5.06 -7.45 -7.82
N LEU A 103 -5.15 -6.92 -6.60
CA LEU A 103 -4.69 -7.60 -5.40
C LEU A 103 -5.41 -8.94 -5.19
N HIS A 104 -6.74 -8.96 -5.31
CA HIS A 104 -7.53 -10.19 -5.23
C HIS A 104 -7.24 -11.16 -6.38
N ILE A 105 -6.97 -10.66 -7.58
CA ILE A 105 -6.58 -11.50 -8.72
C ILE A 105 -5.23 -12.19 -8.44
N VAL A 106 -4.24 -11.46 -7.93
CA VAL A 106 -2.92 -12.05 -7.64
C VAL A 106 -3.02 -13.10 -6.53
N ASP A 107 -3.76 -12.80 -5.46
CA ASP A 107 -4.02 -13.74 -4.36
C ASP A 107 -4.72 -15.03 -4.84
N PHE A 108 -5.67 -14.88 -5.77
CA PHE A 108 -6.32 -16.03 -6.39
C PHE A 108 -5.38 -16.86 -7.30
N ILE A 109 -4.48 -16.21 -8.05
CA ILE A 109 -3.57 -16.88 -8.98
C ILE A 109 -2.39 -17.53 -8.25
N LEU A 110 -1.97 -17.01 -7.10
CA LEU A 110 -0.83 -17.47 -6.32
C LEU A 110 -1.27 -18.08 -4.98
N PRO A 111 -1.98 -19.23 -5.00
CA PRO A 111 -2.43 -19.85 -3.76
C PRO A 111 -1.23 -20.37 -2.97
N ILE A 112 -1.02 -19.81 -1.79
CA ILE A 112 0.01 -20.25 -0.86
C ILE A 112 -0.65 -20.82 0.37
N THR A 113 -0.09 -21.92 0.86
CA THR A 113 -0.58 -22.60 2.06
C THR A 113 0.55 -22.83 3.03
N ASN A 114 0.25 -22.67 4.32
CA ASN A 114 1.17 -23.02 5.39
C ASN A 114 0.36 -23.61 6.56
N PHE A 115 0.88 -24.67 7.20
CA PHE A 115 0.17 -25.44 8.23
C PHE A 115 -1.29 -25.83 7.87
N ASN A 116 -1.55 -26.17 6.60
CA ASN A 116 -2.88 -26.50 6.05
C ASN A 116 -3.90 -25.34 6.07
N HIS A 117 -3.45 -24.09 6.28
CA HIS A 117 -4.25 -22.89 6.14
C HIS A 117 -3.83 -22.11 4.90
N ALA A 118 -4.82 -21.50 4.23
CA ALA A 118 -4.56 -20.58 3.12
C ALA A 118 -3.95 -19.29 3.67
N MET A 119 -2.84 -18.86 3.08
CA MET A 119 -2.13 -17.63 3.45
C MET A 119 -2.38 -16.56 2.40
N GLN A 120 -2.65 -15.34 2.84
CA GLN A 120 -2.79 -14.18 1.96
C GLN A 120 -1.46 -13.85 1.29
N PHE A 121 -1.46 -13.84 -0.04
CA PHE A 121 -0.28 -13.50 -0.82
C PHE A 121 -0.68 -12.80 -2.12
N PRO A 122 -0.50 -11.47 -2.25
CA PRO A 122 0.25 -10.58 -1.36
C PRO A 122 -0.57 -10.15 -0.13
N ALA A 123 0.08 -9.77 0.98
CA ALA A 123 -0.65 -9.36 2.20
C ALA A 123 -1.38 -8.02 2.01
N PHE A 124 -2.68 -7.99 2.31
CA PHE A 124 -3.52 -6.83 1.98
C PHE A 124 -3.26 -5.63 2.89
N GLY A 125 -2.99 -5.87 4.18
CA GLY A 125 -2.83 -4.79 5.16
C GLY A 125 -1.69 -3.84 4.79
N ILE A 126 -0.50 -4.39 4.58
CA ILE A 126 0.67 -3.60 4.20
C ILE A 126 0.55 -2.98 2.79
N PHE A 127 -0.16 -3.66 1.88
CA PHE A 127 -0.45 -3.12 0.55
C PHE A 127 -1.24 -1.81 0.65
N TRP A 128 -2.38 -1.83 1.35
CA TRP A 128 -3.23 -0.65 1.52
C TRP A 128 -2.54 0.44 2.36
N ALA A 129 -1.80 0.08 3.40
CA ALA A 129 -1.03 1.06 4.15
C ALA A 129 0.02 1.77 3.30
N THR A 130 0.68 1.06 2.39
CA THR A 130 1.65 1.64 1.45
C THR A 130 0.95 2.60 0.47
N LEU A 131 -0.21 2.23 -0.07
CA LEU A 131 -1.03 3.10 -0.91
C LEU A 131 -1.44 4.38 -0.18
N ILE A 132 -2.06 4.24 1.00
CA ILE A 132 -2.54 5.38 1.81
C ILE A 132 -1.37 6.30 2.19
N TYR A 133 -0.25 5.73 2.63
CA TYR A 133 0.97 6.48 2.92
C TYR A 133 1.38 7.34 1.72
N THR A 134 1.40 6.72 0.53
CA THR A 134 1.83 7.38 -0.70
C THR A 134 0.85 8.47 -1.12
N PHE A 135 -0.45 8.25 -1.00
CA PHE A 135 -1.48 9.26 -1.28
C PHE A 135 -1.33 10.50 -0.40
N VAL A 136 -1.15 10.30 0.92
CA VAL A 136 -0.95 11.41 1.85
C VAL A 136 0.37 12.13 1.56
N ALA A 137 1.46 11.40 1.33
CA ALA A 137 2.76 11.99 1.04
C ALA A 137 2.78 12.79 -0.29
N SER A 138 2.05 12.30 -1.31
CA SER A 138 2.00 12.91 -2.63
C SER A 138 1.08 14.11 -2.72
N PHE A 139 -0.10 14.08 -2.07
CA PHE A 139 -1.10 15.15 -2.22
C PHE A 139 -1.19 16.08 -1.01
N VAL A 140 -1.05 15.56 0.22
CA VAL A 140 -1.14 16.39 1.44
C VAL A 140 0.22 16.99 1.80
N GLY A 141 1.29 16.20 1.63
CA GLY A 141 2.66 16.62 1.96
C GLY A 141 3.11 17.94 1.31
N PRO A 142 2.88 18.17 0.00
CA PRO A 142 3.28 19.41 -0.67
C PRO A 142 2.52 20.67 -0.22
N GLU A 143 1.27 20.51 0.23
CA GLU A 143 0.43 21.63 0.66
C GLU A 143 0.88 22.23 2.01
N ILE A 144 1.68 21.48 2.78
CA ILE A 144 2.23 21.96 4.04
C ILE A 144 3.45 22.84 3.78
N GLN A 145 3.26 24.17 3.89
CA GLN A 145 4.31 25.17 3.67
C GLN A 145 5.49 25.06 4.64
N SER A 146 5.22 24.67 5.89
CA SER A 146 6.26 24.55 6.91
C SER A 146 7.04 23.24 6.75
N ILE A 147 8.34 23.36 6.50
CA ILE A 147 9.24 22.20 6.36
C ILE A 147 9.20 21.29 7.60
N TRP A 148 9.15 21.87 8.80
CA TRP A 148 9.07 21.11 10.05
C TRP A 148 7.79 20.30 10.13
N ARG A 149 6.64 20.92 9.85
CA ARG A 149 5.33 20.23 9.87
C ARG A 149 5.26 19.15 8.80
N ARG A 150 5.83 19.41 7.62
CA ARG A 150 5.91 18.42 6.54
C ARG A 150 6.77 17.24 6.95
N SER A 151 7.97 17.47 7.51
CA SER A 151 8.85 16.39 7.96
C SER A 151 8.22 15.58 9.10
N THR A 152 7.55 16.23 10.05
CA THR A 152 6.84 15.51 11.13
C THR A 152 5.70 14.66 10.58
N LEU A 153 4.95 15.13 9.58
CA LEU A 153 3.93 14.33 8.91
C LEU A 153 4.53 13.04 8.32
N HIS A 154 5.61 13.16 7.54
CA HIS A 154 6.24 12.00 6.91
C HIS A 154 6.81 11.03 7.95
N LEU A 155 7.39 11.53 9.04
CA LEU A 155 7.90 10.71 10.13
C LEU A 155 6.77 9.95 10.84
N VAL A 156 5.67 10.62 11.19
CA VAL A 156 4.52 9.97 11.81
C VAL A 156 3.93 8.92 10.88
N MET A 157 3.78 9.23 9.60
CA MET A 157 3.26 8.30 8.61
C MET A 157 4.19 7.09 8.41
N LEU A 158 5.50 7.28 8.45
CA LEU A 158 6.49 6.19 8.39
C LEU A 158 6.40 5.30 9.64
N MET A 159 6.30 5.89 10.83
CA MET A 159 6.10 5.14 12.07
C MET A 159 4.81 4.31 12.03
N MET A 160 3.71 4.90 11.56
CA MET A 160 2.44 4.20 11.37
C MET A 160 2.56 3.06 10.36
N TRP A 161 3.27 3.27 9.25
CA TRP A 161 3.54 2.22 8.28
C TRP A 161 4.35 1.06 8.88
N CYS A 162 5.38 1.35 9.68
CA CYS A 162 6.16 0.33 10.41
C CYS A 162 5.29 -0.44 11.41
N LEU A 163 4.37 0.24 12.11
CA LEU A 163 3.43 -0.40 13.02
C LEU A 163 2.45 -1.32 12.28
N VAL A 164 1.95 -0.90 11.11
CA VAL A 164 1.12 -1.77 10.26
C VAL A 164 1.92 -2.97 9.76
N PHE A 165 3.18 -2.76 9.34
CA PHE A 165 4.07 -3.84 8.91
C PHE A 165 4.20 -4.89 10.02
N LEU A 166 4.51 -4.46 11.24
CA LEU A 166 4.57 -5.35 12.40
C LEU A 166 3.22 -6.02 12.67
N ALA A 167 2.11 -5.26 12.64
CA ALA A 167 0.77 -5.82 12.88
C ALA A 167 0.37 -6.89 11.86
N ASN A 168 0.84 -6.79 10.59
CA ASN A 168 0.61 -7.82 9.58
C ASN A 168 1.31 -9.13 9.94
N LEU A 169 2.51 -9.09 10.53
CA LEU A 169 3.25 -10.29 10.92
C LEU A 169 2.59 -11.09 12.06
N PHE A 170 1.64 -10.50 12.78
CA PHE A 170 0.86 -11.16 13.83
C PHE A 170 -0.56 -11.57 13.36
N GLN A 171 -0.91 -11.32 12.09
CA GLN A 171 -2.19 -11.79 11.54
C GLN A 171 -2.12 -13.29 11.24
N PRO A 172 -3.18 -14.05 11.54
CA PRO A 172 -3.16 -15.51 11.45
C PRO A 172 -3.08 -16.04 10.02
N ASP A 173 -3.47 -15.25 9.03
CA ASP A 173 -3.53 -15.60 7.61
C ASP A 173 -2.43 -14.90 6.79
N VAL A 174 -1.38 -14.40 7.44
CA VAL A 174 -0.28 -13.68 6.80
C VAL A 174 1.05 -14.28 7.21
N GLN A 175 1.96 -14.36 6.24
CA GLN A 175 3.34 -14.78 6.47
C GLN A 175 4.33 -13.71 5.98
N PHE A 176 5.58 -13.80 6.42
CA PHE A 176 6.63 -12.84 6.13
C PHE A 176 6.78 -12.51 4.64
N SER A 177 6.84 -13.54 3.79
CA SER A 177 6.92 -13.39 2.34
C SER A 177 5.69 -12.67 1.77
N GLY A 178 4.50 -12.93 2.31
CA GLY A 178 3.27 -12.23 1.97
C GLY A 178 3.34 -10.73 2.28
N VAL A 179 3.92 -10.35 3.42
CA VAL A 179 4.09 -8.93 3.79
C VAL A 179 5.04 -8.22 2.82
N ILE A 180 6.19 -8.82 2.50
CA ILE A 180 7.11 -8.23 1.52
C ILE A 180 6.46 -8.17 0.14
N ALA A 181 5.78 -9.23 -0.28
CA ALA A 181 5.05 -9.26 -1.54
C ALA A 181 4.01 -8.14 -1.61
N GLY A 182 3.24 -7.92 -0.53
CA GLY A 182 2.22 -6.86 -0.46
C GLY A 182 2.83 -5.47 -0.60
N TRP A 183 3.97 -5.25 0.06
CA TRP A 183 4.70 -3.98 -0.06
C TRP A 183 5.25 -3.75 -1.48
N LEU A 184 5.94 -4.75 -2.06
CA LEU A 184 6.48 -4.67 -3.41
C LEU A 184 5.37 -4.50 -4.45
N PHE A 185 4.26 -5.20 -4.29
CA PHE A 185 3.11 -5.11 -5.19
C PHE A 185 2.46 -3.73 -5.12
N ALA A 186 2.32 -3.14 -3.93
CA ALA A 186 1.83 -1.77 -3.79
C ALA A 186 2.71 -0.77 -4.55
N ILE A 187 4.03 -0.93 -4.47
CA ILE A 187 4.98 -0.10 -5.21
C ILE A 187 4.79 -0.27 -6.73
N ILE A 188 4.73 -1.51 -7.24
CA ILE A 188 4.53 -1.78 -8.67
C ILE A 188 3.27 -1.07 -9.18
N VAL A 189 2.17 -1.24 -8.44
CA VAL A 189 0.88 -0.68 -8.80
C VAL A 189 0.92 0.85 -8.74
N LEU A 190 1.50 1.46 -7.70
CA LEU A 190 1.66 2.91 -7.59
C LEU A 190 2.42 3.49 -8.78
N GLU A 191 3.56 2.91 -9.12
CA GLU A 191 4.39 3.40 -10.23
C GLU A 191 3.68 3.30 -11.58
N LEU A 192 2.94 2.20 -11.82
CA LEU A 192 2.12 2.05 -13.02
C LEU A 192 1.02 3.12 -13.08
N PHE A 193 0.31 3.34 -11.97
CA PHE A 193 -0.77 4.33 -11.93
C PHE A 193 -0.27 5.77 -11.99
N GLU A 194 0.88 6.06 -11.42
CA GLU A 194 1.50 7.38 -11.50
C GLU A 194 1.95 7.70 -12.92
N HIS A 195 2.45 6.71 -13.67
CA HIS A 195 2.72 6.88 -15.09
C HIS A 195 1.45 7.28 -15.86
N PHE A 196 0.34 6.61 -15.60
CA PHE A 196 -0.96 6.97 -16.18
C PHE A 196 -1.46 8.34 -15.70
N TYR A 197 -1.23 8.71 -14.44
CA TYR A 197 -1.59 10.04 -13.92
C TYR A 197 -0.93 11.14 -14.74
N VAL A 198 0.40 11.09 -14.89
CA VAL A 198 1.17 12.11 -15.61
C VAL A 198 0.75 12.21 -17.07
N GLN A 199 0.45 11.07 -17.70
CA GLN A 199 0.04 11.03 -19.11
C GLN A 199 -1.38 11.60 -19.32
N TYR A 200 -2.34 11.29 -18.43
CA TYR A 200 -3.75 11.63 -18.63
C TYR A 200 -4.21 12.90 -17.92
N ALA A 201 -3.50 13.39 -16.90
CA ALA A 201 -3.86 14.61 -16.17
C ALA A 201 -4.10 15.85 -17.08
N PRO A 202 -3.28 16.14 -18.11
CA PRO A 202 -3.50 17.28 -19.00
C PRO A 202 -4.78 17.17 -19.85
N THR A 203 -5.19 15.94 -20.17
CA THR A 203 -6.41 15.67 -20.92
C THR A 203 -7.63 15.77 -20.03
N LEU A 204 -7.55 15.20 -18.81
CA LEU A 204 -8.62 15.27 -17.81
C LEU A 204 -8.93 16.72 -17.43
N ALA A 205 -7.92 17.57 -17.27
CA ALA A 205 -8.10 19.00 -16.96
C ALA A 205 -8.98 19.77 -17.95
N LYS A 206 -9.12 19.28 -19.19
CA LYS A 206 -9.96 19.88 -20.24
C LYS A 206 -11.41 19.41 -20.22
N MET A 207 -11.76 18.43 -19.39
CA MET A 207 -13.12 17.87 -19.30
C MET A 207 -13.97 18.65 -18.29
N ASN A 208 -15.27 18.82 -18.57
CA ASN A 208 -16.19 19.64 -17.77
C ASN A 208 -16.28 19.25 -16.28
N GLY A 209 -16.01 17.98 -15.92
CA GLY A 209 -15.99 17.51 -14.52
C GLY A 209 -14.74 17.94 -13.72
N PHE A 210 -13.62 18.18 -14.41
CA PHE A 210 -12.30 18.47 -13.82
C PHE A 210 -11.83 19.90 -14.07
N TYR A 211 -12.67 20.73 -14.70
CA TYR A 211 -12.35 22.11 -15.00
C TYR A 211 -11.96 22.90 -13.73
N GLY A 212 -10.82 23.59 -13.80
CA GLY A 212 -10.26 24.37 -12.69
C GLY A 212 -9.59 23.54 -11.58
N SER A 213 -9.38 22.23 -11.79
CA SER A 213 -8.64 21.39 -10.84
C SER A 213 -7.14 21.69 -10.85
N TRP A 214 -6.52 21.68 -9.68
CA TRP A 214 -5.07 21.68 -9.55
C TRP A 214 -4.56 20.23 -9.69
N TYR A 215 -3.40 20.04 -10.34
CA TYR A 215 -2.78 18.73 -10.58
C TYR A 215 -1.26 18.81 -10.65
#